data_AF-A0A1G2K7M0-F1
#
_entry.id   AF-A0A1G2K7M0-F1
#
_cell.length_a   1.000
_cell.length_b   1.000
_cell.length_c   1.000
_cell.angle_alpha   90.00
_cell.angle_beta   90.00
_cell.angle_gamma   90.00
#
_symmetry.space_group_name_H-M   'P 1'
#
loop_
_entity.id
_entity.type
_entity.pdbx_description
1 polymer ?
#
loop_
_entity_poly.entity_id
_entity_poly.type
_entity_poly.pdbx_seq_one_letter_code
_entity_poly.pdbx_strand_id
1 'polypeptide(L)'
;MNALRRAKNIFLPVFKGEPLEKAAFFAFLPAPTRAIVKKFIAAEFKAEDGETKRMWSSKGQIARIAFFGLGERKLWNARKKFLVSRRMVQYAKREKIEEFTVPLTDAFGDEGERAFLFSSNAVLADYDFNRYKEIPKGGWPKIKEITVAASKEMLPITREGTRDGIIIGEEANRARDLANTPGGDMTPKLLAAEAKRAGKEWNIPVTIFDEKKMKALGMGGILGVAQGSTEPPRFIIMEYRGSNKNQKPLVLVGKGVTFDTGGLNIKPDQYIYEMHMDMSGGAAVIHGIAAIARLKLPINAVGIVPAVENMPSGSSYRPGDLLKTMSGKTIEVLNTDAEGRIILSDALFYGWKHFKPGLMVDFATLTGAAHVAVGNFMSAVFAKKKETESLLVDVGTKSGDYVWPFPLWDEYLADIKGTFGDLSNIGKGDRYGGAIHGAKFLEQFTGEADWAHIDIAPKMTTIDSEFLSKGASGVGVRFIVELAKRYIGKIPNPKSQIPNKS
;
A
#
# COMPACT_ATOMS: atom_id res chain seq x y z
N MET A 1 -5.06 25.02 -22.40
CA MET A 1 -5.53 25.30 -23.78
C MET A 1 -4.65 24.68 -24.86
N ASN A 2 -3.35 25.01 -24.96
CA ASN A 2 -2.51 24.50 -26.06
C ASN A 2 -2.36 22.97 -26.09
N ALA A 3 -2.30 22.31 -24.93
CA ALA A 3 -2.22 20.84 -24.83
C ALA A 3 -3.41 20.14 -25.52
N LEU A 4 -4.65 20.50 -25.15
CA LEU A 4 -5.86 19.91 -25.73
C LEU A 4 -6.03 20.19 -27.23
N ARG A 5 -5.49 21.32 -27.74
CA ARG A 5 -5.55 21.65 -29.17
C ARG A 5 -4.64 20.78 -30.05
N ARG A 6 -3.54 20.28 -29.48
CA ARG A 6 -2.52 19.48 -30.19
C ARG A 6 -2.65 17.97 -29.92
N ALA A 7 -3.59 17.58 -29.06
CA ALA A 7 -3.76 16.22 -28.61
C ALA A 7 -4.40 15.34 -29.70
N LYS A 8 -3.77 14.20 -30.00
CA LYS A 8 -4.32 13.16 -30.88
C LYS A 8 -5.38 12.30 -30.18
N ASN A 9 -5.25 12.11 -28.87
CA ASN A 9 -6.22 11.39 -28.05
C ASN A 9 -6.61 12.26 -26.85
N ILE A 10 -7.91 12.49 -26.65
CA ILE A 10 -8.45 13.29 -25.55
C ILE A 10 -9.41 12.42 -24.75
N PHE A 11 -9.17 12.27 -23.45
CA PHE A 11 -10.03 11.50 -22.55
C PHE A 11 -10.83 12.45 -21.67
N LEU A 12 -12.16 12.34 -21.70
CA LEU A 12 -13.08 13.26 -21.05
C LEU A 12 -13.93 12.53 -20.00
N PRO A 13 -13.75 12.83 -18.70
CA PRO A 13 -14.68 12.40 -17.67
C PRO A 13 -15.98 13.22 -17.73
N VAL A 14 -17.14 12.56 -17.67
CA VAL A 14 -18.45 13.22 -17.81
C VAL A 14 -19.45 12.66 -16.80
N PHE A 15 -20.08 13.54 -16.03
CA PHE A 15 -21.18 13.19 -15.14
C PHE A 15 -22.52 13.17 -15.87
N LYS A 16 -23.39 12.24 -15.47
CA LYS A 16 -24.75 12.13 -15.97
C LYS A 16 -25.57 13.36 -15.58
N GLY A 17 -26.22 13.97 -16.57
CA GLY A 17 -27.11 15.11 -16.38
C GLY A 17 -26.42 16.46 -16.16
N GLU A 18 -25.09 16.52 -16.12
CA GLU A 18 -24.37 17.79 -16.03
C GLU A 18 -24.14 18.40 -17.42
N PRO A 19 -24.52 19.67 -17.65
CA PRO A 19 -24.22 20.34 -18.91
C PRO A 19 -22.71 20.44 -19.12
N LEU A 20 -22.21 19.96 -20.26
CA LEU A 20 -20.79 19.97 -20.57
C LEU A 20 -20.22 21.40 -20.55
N GLU A 21 -21.04 22.40 -20.87
CA GLU A 21 -20.69 23.82 -20.86
C GLU A 21 -20.27 24.32 -19.48
N LYS A 22 -20.77 23.69 -18.40
CA LYS A 22 -20.38 24.01 -17.03
C LYS A 22 -19.07 23.34 -16.62
N ALA A 23 -18.65 22.31 -17.34
CA ALA A 23 -17.37 21.67 -17.08
C ALA A 23 -16.23 22.58 -17.56
N ALA A 24 -15.34 22.99 -16.64
CA ALA A 24 -14.25 23.91 -16.93
C ALA A 24 -13.40 23.48 -18.14
N PHE A 25 -13.28 22.17 -18.39
CA PHE A 25 -12.53 21.65 -19.53
C PHE A 25 -13.17 21.93 -20.90
N PHE A 26 -14.49 22.07 -20.96
CA PHE A 26 -15.20 22.26 -22.22
C PHE A 26 -14.81 23.59 -22.86
N ALA A 27 -14.63 24.63 -22.06
CA ALA A 27 -14.11 25.92 -22.50
C ALA A 27 -12.71 25.81 -23.16
N PHE A 28 -11.94 24.77 -22.85
CA PHE A 28 -10.61 24.56 -23.41
C PHE A 28 -10.60 23.77 -24.73
N LEU A 29 -11.73 23.18 -25.15
CA LEU A 29 -11.86 22.56 -26.47
C LEU A 29 -11.99 23.65 -27.56
N PRO A 30 -11.41 23.46 -28.76
CA PRO A 30 -11.65 24.35 -29.89
C PRO A 30 -13.14 24.57 -30.17
N ALA A 31 -13.56 25.77 -30.57
CA ALA A 31 -14.97 26.08 -30.84
C ALA A 31 -15.66 25.09 -31.81
N PRO A 32 -15.02 24.67 -32.93
CA PRO A 32 -15.60 23.64 -33.80
C PRO A 32 -15.75 22.28 -33.11
N THR A 33 -14.77 21.89 -32.29
CA THR A 33 -14.81 20.64 -31.52
C THR A 33 -15.91 20.66 -30.46
N ARG A 34 -16.15 21.80 -29.79
CA ARG A 34 -17.23 21.97 -28.80
C ARG A 34 -18.60 21.62 -29.37
N ALA A 35 -18.92 22.14 -30.57
CA ALA A 35 -20.21 21.89 -31.20
C ALA A 35 -20.43 20.40 -31.54
N ILE A 36 -19.41 19.73 -32.06
CA ILE A 36 -19.49 18.31 -32.43
C ILE A 36 -19.57 17.44 -31.17
N VAL A 37 -18.75 17.72 -30.14
CA VAL A 37 -18.79 17.00 -28.86
C VAL A 37 -20.16 17.13 -28.20
N LYS A 38 -20.76 18.33 -28.21
CA LYS A 38 -22.11 18.55 -27.69
C LYS A 38 -23.15 17.71 -28.42
N LYS A 39 -23.11 17.70 -29.77
CA LYS A 39 -24.03 16.90 -30.59
C LYS A 39 -23.85 15.40 -30.34
N PHE A 40 -22.60 14.93 -30.26
CA PHE A 40 -22.30 13.52 -30.00
C PHE A 40 -22.82 13.08 -28.64
N ILE A 41 -22.52 13.82 -27.57
CA ILE A 41 -22.97 13.45 -26.23
C ILE A 41 -24.49 13.40 -26.15
N ALA A 42 -25.18 14.41 -26.68
CA ALA A 42 -26.65 14.45 -26.67
C ALA A 42 -27.30 13.28 -27.43
N ALA A 43 -26.64 12.73 -28.45
CA ALA A 43 -27.18 11.67 -29.28
C ALA A 43 -26.75 10.25 -28.84
N GLU A 44 -25.50 10.07 -28.40
CA GLU A 44 -24.84 8.76 -28.36
C GLU A 44 -24.27 8.37 -26.98
N PHE A 45 -24.33 9.25 -25.98
CA PHE A 45 -23.65 9.03 -24.70
C PHE A 45 -24.47 9.50 -23.50
N LYS A 46 -24.89 8.55 -22.67
CA LYS A 46 -25.77 8.81 -21.51
C LYS A 46 -24.97 9.19 -20.25
N ALA A 47 -23.65 9.00 -20.28
CA ALA A 47 -22.73 9.18 -19.16
C ALA A 47 -23.06 8.29 -17.95
N GLU A 48 -23.62 7.10 -18.19
CA GLU A 48 -23.85 6.11 -17.14
C GLU A 48 -22.52 5.68 -16.50
N ASP A 49 -22.56 5.24 -15.24
CA ASP A 49 -21.35 4.73 -14.59
C ASP A 49 -20.82 3.50 -15.35
N GLY A 50 -19.51 3.45 -15.56
CA GLY A 50 -18.89 2.43 -16.42
C GLY A 50 -18.91 2.73 -17.93
N GLU A 51 -19.80 3.59 -18.44
CA GLU A 51 -19.98 3.81 -19.88
C GLU A 51 -18.70 4.40 -20.50
N THR A 52 -18.26 3.84 -21.64
CA THR A 52 -17.19 4.43 -22.44
C THR A 52 -17.60 4.49 -23.91
N LYS A 53 -17.51 5.67 -24.51
CA LYS A 53 -17.77 5.90 -25.94
C LYS A 53 -16.62 6.66 -26.56
N ARG A 54 -16.47 6.57 -27.88
CA ARG A 54 -15.43 7.29 -28.62
C ARG A 54 -15.96 7.90 -29.90
N MET A 55 -15.35 9.01 -30.30
CA MET A 55 -15.57 9.67 -31.58
C MET A 55 -14.25 10.13 -32.20
N TRP A 56 -14.30 10.51 -33.46
CA TRP A 56 -13.21 11.16 -34.17
C TRP A 56 -13.64 12.56 -34.61
N SER A 57 -12.78 13.56 -34.43
CA SER A 57 -13.00 14.93 -34.91
C SER A 57 -11.97 15.26 -35.99
N SER A 58 -12.42 15.74 -37.15
CA SER A 58 -11.59 15.90 -38.36
C SER A 58 -11.12 17.33 -38.66
N LYS A 59 -11.57 18.36 -37.93
CA LYS A 59 -11.20 19.76 -38.24
C LYS A 59 -9.86 20.16 -37.58
N GLY A 60 -8.78 20.12 -38.36
CA GLY A 60 -7.42 20.55 -38.00
C GLY A 60 -6.43 19.39 -37.94
N GLN A 61 -6.55 18.55 -36.92
CA GLN A 61 -5.87 17.26 -36.76
C GLN A 61 -6.92 16.22 -36.37
N ILE A 62 -6.84 14.98 -36.87
CA ILE A 62 -7.76 13.92 -36.45
C ILE A 62 -7.50 13.63 -34.96
N ALA A 63 -8.41 14.06 -34.10
CA ALA A 63 -8.37 13.78 -32.68
C ALA A 63 -9.40 12.69 -32.35
N ARG A 64 -8.95 11.61 -31.70
CA ARG A 64 -9.81 10.63 -31.06
C ARG A 64 -10.24 11.17 -29.70
N ILE A 65 -11.54 11.27 -29.46
CA ILE A 65 -12.08 11.70 -28.17
C ILE A 65 -12.78 10.50 -27.54
N ALA A 66 -12.35 10.10 -26.34
CA ALA A 66 -13.00 9.07 -25.55
C ALA A 66 -13.72 9.70 -24.35
N PHE A 67 -14.99 9.37 -24.18
CA PHE A 67 -15.84 9.83 -23.09
C PHE A 67 -15.99 8.73 -22.05
N PHE A 68 -15.86 9.11 -20.79
CA PHE A 68 -15.87 8.22 -19.64
C PHE A 68 -17.01 8.62 -18.71
N GLY A 69 -18.06 7.81 -18.67
CA GLY A 69 -19.27 8.06 -17.90
C GLY A 69 -19.00 7.84 -16.42
N LEU A 70 -19.38 8.83 -15.61
CA LEU A 70 -19.17 8.86 -14.17
C LEU A 70 -20.45 8.59 -13.38
N GLY A 71 -21.59 8.46 -14.07
CA GLY A 71 -22.89 8.34 -13.45
C GLY A 71 -23.34 9.64 -12.77
N GLU A 72 -24.30 9.52 -11.86
CA GLU A 72 -24.87 10.65 -11.14
C GLU A 72 -23.89 11.18 -10.07
N ARG A 73 -23.68 12.50 -10.02
CA ARG A 73 -22.73 13.11 -9.09
C ARG A 73 -23.01 12.81 -7.62
N LYS A 74 -24.28 12.72 -7.21
CA LYS A 74 -24.64 12.36 -5.81
C LYS A 74 -24.16 10.96 -5.40
N LEU A 75 -23.84 10.08 -6.35
CA LEU A 75 -23.28 8.75 -6.12
C LEU A 75 -21.75 8.70 -6.31
N TRP A 76 -21.11 9.86 -6.55
CA TRP A 76 -19.66 9.97 -6.69
C TRP A 76 -19.01 9.92 -5.31
N ASN A 77 -18.08 8.98 -5.12
CA ASN A 77 -17.42 8.76 -3.83
C ASN A 77 -15.90 8.67 -3.99
N ALA A 78 -15.18 8.61 -2.86
CA ALA A 78 -13.73 8.53 -2.84
C ALA A 78 -13.18 7.39 -3.71
N ARG A 79 -13.79 6.20 -3.65
CA ARG A 79 -13.36 5.04 -4.44
C ARG A 79 -13.42 5.32 -5.93
N LYS A 80 -14.52 5.90 -6.42
CA LYS A 80 -14.69 6.22 -7.84
C LYS A 80 -13.67 7.23 -8.37
N LYS A 81 -13.18 8.17 -7.52
CA LYS A 81 -12.08 9.10 -7.86
C LYS A 81 -10.79 8.36 -8.24
N PHE A 82 -10.47 7.26 -7.54
CA PHE A 82 -9.30 6.43 -7.87
C PHE A 82 -9.54 5.60 -9.13
N LEU A 83 -10.72 4.97 -9.24
CA LEU A 83 -11.03 4.02 -10.31
C LEU A 83 -11.09 4.66 -11.70
N VAL A 84 -11.55 5.91 -11.82
CA VAL A 84 -11.68 6.57 -13.13
C VAL A 84 -10.33 6.71 -13.84
N SER A 85 -9.26 7.09 -13.13
CA SER A 85 -7.91 7.20 -13.71
C SER A 85 -7.39 5.85 -14.17
N ARG A 86 -7.63 4.80 -13.37
CA ARG A 86 -7.22 3.43 -13.71
C ARG A 86 -7.97 2.92 -14.94
N ARG A 87 -9.29 3.14 -15.00
CA ARG A 87 -10.15 2.79 -16.13
C ARG A 87 -9.69 3.49 -17.42
N MET A 88 -9.31 4.76 -17.34
CA MET A 88 -8.74 5.50 -18.47
C MET A 88 -7.46 4.85 -19.00
N VAL A 89 -6.54 4.48 -18.10
CA VAL A 89 -5.30 3.78 -18.46
C VAL A 89 -5.57 2.39 -19.06
N GLN A 90 -6.45 1.59 -18.46
CA GLN A 90 -6.81 0.28 -19.03
C GLN A 90 -7.46 0.40 -20.41
N TYR A 91 -8.30 1.43 -20.61
CA TYR A 91 -8.84 1.74 -21.93
C TYR A 91 -7.73 2.07 -22.93
N ALA A 92 -6.76 2.93 -22.55
CA ALA A 92 -5.64 3.27 -23.42
C ALA A 92 -4.82 2.03 -23.83
N LYS A 93 -4.47 1.16 -22.87
CA LYS A 93 -3.73 -0.08 -23.13
C LYS A 93 -4.49 -1.01 -24.09
N ARG A 94 -5.80 -1.22 -23.88
CA ARG A 94 -6.63 -2.06 -24.75
C ARG A 94 -6.72 -1.51 -26.18
N GLU A 95 -6.86 -0.20 -26.33
CA GLU A 95 -6.97 0.48 -27.63
C GLU A 95 -5.61 0.80 -28.27
N LYS A 96 -4.50 0.35 -27.66
CA LYS A 96 -3.12 0.62 -28.08
C LYS A 96 -2.85 2.12 -28.25
N ILE A 97 -3.39 2.93 -27.35
CA ILE A 97 -3.16 4.37 -27.26
C ILE A 97 -1.95 4.59 -26.37
N GLU A 98 -0.84 5.05 -26.96
CA GLU A 98 0.41 5.31 -26.23
C GLU A 98 0.43 6.71 -25.59
N GLU A 99 -0.36 7.65 -26.12
CA GLU A 99 -0.36 9.04 -25.68
C GLU A 99 -1.79 9.57 -25.60
N PHE A 100 -2.17 10.17 -24.47
CA PHE A 100 -3.46 10.86 -24.34
C PHE A 100 -3.39 12.09 -23.44
N THR A 101 -4.31 13.02 -23.67
CA THR A 101 -4.49 14.21 -22.85
C THR A 101 -5.79 14.11 -22.06
N VAL A 102 -5.72 14.45 -20.78
CA VAL A 102 -6.88 14.48 -19.88
C VAL A 102 -6.97 15.86 -19.22
N PRO A 103 -8.15 16.50 -19.17
CA PRO A 103 -8.33 17.69 -18.37
C PRO A 103 -8.48 17.35 -16.90
N LEU A 104 -7.77 18.07 -16.03
CA LEU A 104 -7.85 17.86 -14.60
C LEU A 104 -9.12 18.53 -14.04
N THR A 105 -10.17 17.72 -13.85
CA THR A 105 -11.47 18.17 -13.31
C THR A 105 -11.63 17.78 -11.84
N ASP A 106 -12.71 18.24 -11.22
CA ASP A 106 -13.13 17.85 -9.87
C ASP A 106 -13.53 16.37 -9.74
N ALA A 107 -13.68 15.65 -10.85
CA ALA A 107 -13.87 14.19 -10.85
C ALA A 107 -12.70 13.48 -10.15
N PHE A 108 -11.49 14.05 -10.21
CA PHE A 108 -10.28 13.46 -9.63
C PHE A 108 -10.02 13.91 -8.18
N GLY A 109 -10.93 14.67 -7.57
CA GLY A 109 -10.82 15.12 -6.19
C GLY A 109 -10.80 16.64 -6.01
N ASP A 110 -10.43 17.04 -4.80
CA ASP A 110 -10.37 18.44 -4.41
C ASP A 110 -9.17 19.12 -5.09
N GLU A 111 -9.24 20.44 -5.26
CA GLU A 111 -8.34 21.20 -6.12
C GLU A 111 -6.85 20.87 -5.96
N GLY A 112 -6.37 20.76 -4.71
CA GLY A 112 -4.97 20.43 -4.41
C GLY A 112 -4.61 18.94 -4.52
N GLU A 113 -5.59 18.05 -4.56
CA GLU A 113 -5.38 16.59 -4.57
C GLU A 113 -5.50 15.99 -5.99
N ARG A 114 -6.22 16.65 -6.91
CA ARG A 114 -6.56 16.10 -8.24
C ARG A 114 -5.37 15.51 -8.99
N ALA A 115 -4.27 16.26 -9.08
CA ALA A 115 -3.11 15.87 -9.87
C ALA A 115 -2.41 14.65 -9.27
N PHE A 116 -2.25 14.64 -7.95
CA PHE A 116 -1.68 13.53 -7.20
C PHE A 116 -2.56 12.27 -7.31
N LEU A 117 -3.86 12.40 -7.12
CA LEU A 117 -4.80 11.29 -7.20
C LEU A 117 -4.86 10.70 -8.62
N PHE A 118 -4.86 11.56 -9.64
CA PHE A 118 -4.85 11.11 -11.03
C PHE A 118 -3.56 10.36 -11.36
N SER A 119 -2.40 10.98 -11.12
CA SER A 119 -1.10 10.44 -11.54
C SER A 119 -0.71 9.17 -10.79
N SER A 120 -0.93 9.09 -9.48
CA SER A 120 -0.66 7.86 -8.71
C SER A 120 -1.46 6.68 -9.22
N ASN A 121 -2.76 6.87 -9.48
CA ASN A 121 -3.62 5.80 -9.99
C ASN A 121 -3.36 5.47 -11.47
N ALA A 122 -2.91 6.44 -12.27
CA ALA A 122 -2.48 6.17 -13.63
C ALA A 122 -1.25 5.26 -13.67
N VAL A 123 -0.23 5.56 -12.83
CA VAL A 123 0.98 4.74 -12.71
C VAL A 123 0.66 3.33 -12.18
N LEU A 124 -0.23 3.21 -11.19
CA LEU A 124 -0.67 1.90 -10.68
C LEU A 124 -1.35 1.04 -11.75
N ALA A 125 -2.17 1.65 -12.61
CA ALA A 125 -2.91 0.94 -13.64
C ALA A 125 -2.07 0.60 -14.88
N ASP A 126 -1.01 1.36 -15.15
CA ASP A 126 -0.12 1.09 -16.29
C ASP A 126 0.78 -0.13 -16.05
N TYR A 127 1.07 -0.44 -14.79
CA TYR A 127 1.87 -1.58 -14.37
C TYR A 127 1.36 -2.93 -14.87
N ASP A 128 2.30 -3.78 -15.30
CA ASP A 128 2.11 -5.21 -15.50
C ASP A 128 3.36 -5.96 -14.98
N PHE A 129 3.15 -7.08 -14.29
CA PHE A 129 4.23 -7.98 -13.92
C PHE A 129 4.51 -8.97 -15.05
N ASN A 130 5.40 -8.59 -15.98
CA ASN A 130 5.77 -9.40 -17.15
C ASN A 130 7.20 -9.95 -17.09
N ARG A 131 7.87 -9.90 -15.92
CA ARG A 131 9.28 -10.29 -15.73
C ARG A 131 9.63 -11.68 -16.29
N TYR A 132 8.71 -12.63 -16.14
CA TYR A 132 8.91 -14.03 -16.55
C TYR A 132 8.23 -14.41 -17.86
N LYS A 133 7.59 -13.46 -18.55
CA LYS A 133 6.90 -13.72 -19.82
C LYS A 133 7.80 -13.40 -20.99
N GLU A 134 7.72 -14.22 -22.03
CA GLU A 134 8.30 -13.87 -23.33
C GLU A 134 7.68 -12.57 -23.85
N ILE A 135 8.53 -11.70 -24.40
CA ILE A 135 8.08 -10.43 -24.96
C ILE A 135 7.32 -10.73 -26.26
N PRO A 136 6.05 -10.29 -26.40
CA PRO A 136 5.30 -10.47 -27.63
C PRO A 136 6.00 -9.78 -28.81
N LYS A 137 5.80 -10.27 -30.04
CA LYS A 137 6.42 -9.69 -31.26
C LYS A 137 6.16 -8.18 -31.43
N GLY A 138 5.03 -7.66 -30.94
CA GLY A 138 4.67 -6.24 -30.97
C GLY A 138 4.99 -5.47 -29.70
N GLY A 139 5.69 -6.07 -28.74
CA GLY A 139 5.87 -5.55 -27.40
C GLY A 139 4.59 -5.58 -26.55
N TRP A 140 4.74 -5.24 -25.27
CA TRP A 140 3.60 -5.00 -24.38
C TRP A 140 2.94 -3.65 -24.71
N PRO A 141 1.61 -3.51 -24.58
CA PRO A 141 0.97 -2.19 -24.61
C PRO A 141 1.55 -1.31 -23.50
N LYS A 142 2.01 -0.10 -23.83
CA LYS A 142 2.59 0.84 -22.87
C LYS A 142 2.07 2.24 -23.12
N ILE A 143 1.85 2.98 -22.04
CA ILE A 143 1.56 4.41 -22.13
C ILE A 143 2.90 5.16 -22.07
N LYS A 144 3.22 5.91 -23.11
CA LYS A 144 4.44 6.71 -23.21
C LYS A 144 4.27 8.08 -22.56
N GLU A 145 3.12 8.73 -22.77
CA GLU A 145 2.86 10.05 -22.22
C GLU A 145 1.39 10.24 -21.84
N ILE A 146 1.16 10.83 -20.67
CA ILE A 146 -0.14 11.36 -20.27
C ILE A 146 0.00 12.85 -20.03
N THR A 147 -0.65 13.66 -20.87
CA THR A 147 -0.66 15.11 -20.66
C THR A 147 -1.85 15.49 -19.76
N VAL A 148 -1.57 16.00 -18.57
CA VAL A 148 -2.59 16.56 -17.67
C VAL A 148 -2.80 18.05 -17.98
N ALA A 149 -3.99 18.41 -18.45
CA ALA A 149 -4.34 19.79 -18.77
C ALA A 149 -5.01 20.49 -17.57
N ALA A 150 -4.39 21.57 -17.09
CA ALA A 150 -4.91 22.44 -16.04
C ALA A 150 -4.94 23.92 -16.50
N SER A 151 -5.60 24.79 -15.73
CA SER A 151 -5.52 26.25 -15.95
C SER A 151 -4.11 26.76 -15.60
N LYS A 152 -3.78 27.98 -16.05
CA LYS A 152 -2.43 28.54 -15.88
C LYS A 152 -2.09 28.74 -14.40
N GLU A 153 -3.08 29.15 -13.62
CA GLU A 153 -3.03 29.40 -12.18
C GLU A 153 -2.77 28.09 -11.41
N MET A 154 -3.32 26.98 -11.90
CA MET A 154 -3.21 25.66 -11.30
C MET A 154 -1.92 24.91 -11.68
N LEU A 155 -1.10 25.42 -12.61
CA LEU A 155 0.09 24.71 -13.08
C LEU A 155 1.10 24.38 -11.97
N PRO A 156 1.43 25.27 -11.01
CA PRO A 156 2.42 24.95 -9.98
C PRO A 156 2.01 23.75 -9.12
N ILE A 157 0.81 23.81 -8.52
CA ILE A 157 0.27 22.73 -7.68
C ILE A 157 -0.03 21.46 -8.48
N THR A 158 -0.42 21.59 -9.76
CA THR A 158 -0.60 20.43 -10.65
C THR A 158 0.73 19.72 -10.92
N ARG A 159 1.82 20.46 -11.15
CA ARG A 159 3.16 19.87 -11.37
C ARG A 159 3.67 19.16 -10.13
N GLU A 160 3.55 19.79 -8.97
CA GLU A 160 3.94 19.19 -7.69
C GLU A 160 3.12 17.94 -7.39
N GLY A 161 1.78 18.03 -7.46
CA GLY A 161 0.91 16.87 -7.26
C GLY A 161 1.17 15.74 -8.25
N THR A 162 1.43 16.06 -9.53
CA THR A 162 1.79 15.04 -10.53
C THR A 162 3.09 14.34 -10.19
N ARG A 163 4.13 15.08 -9.80
CA ARG A 163 5.43 14.51 -9.38
C ARG A 163 5.24 13.58 -8.18
N ASP A 164 4.53 14.05 -7.16
CA ASP A 164 4.33 13.29 -5.93
C ASP A 164 3.49 12.03 -6.18
N GLY A 165 2.46 12.11 -7.04
CA GLY A 165 1.65 10.95 -7.41
C GLY A 165 2.42 9.93 -8.22
N ILE A 166 3.28 10.36 -9.15
CA ILE A 166 4.20 9.45 -9.86
C ILE A 166 5.11 8.72 -8.88
N ILE A 167 5.76 9.44 -7.96
CA ILE A 167 6.64 8.85 -6.94
C ILE A 167 5.90 7.76 -6.15
N ILE A 168 4.71 8.07 -5.65
CA ILE A 168 3.92 7.16 -4.82
C ILE A 168 3.45 5.95 -5.62
N GLY A 169 2.99 6.15 -6.86
CA GLY A 169 2.56 5.06 -7.74
C GLY A 169 3.71 4.13 -8.11
N GLU A 170 4.89 4.68 -8.41
CA GLU A 170 6.09 3.91 -8.71
C GLU A 170 6.54 3.08 -7.52
N GLU A 171 6.53 3.65 -6.31
CA GLU A 171 6.93 2.92 -5.09
C GLU A 171 5.92 1.82 -4.73
N ALA A 172 4.63 2.07 -4.92
CA ALA A 172 3.62 1.04 -4.79
C ALA A 172 3.82 -0.09 -5.82
N ASN A 173 4.18 0.24 -7.06
CA ASN A 173 4.52 -0.76 -8.07
C ASN A 173 5.82 -1.52 -7.76
N ARG A 174 6.82 -0.88 -7.17
CA ARG A 174 8.03 -1.59 -6.71
C ARG A 174 7.73 -2.53 -5.55
N ALA A 175 6.83 -2.16 -4.64
CA ALA A 175 6.32 -3.10 -3.64
C ALA A 175 5.59 -4.29 -4.28
N ARG A 176 4.81 -4.05 -5.35
CA ARG A 176 4.19 -5.12 -6.15
C ARG A 176 5.22 -5.99 -6.84
N ASP A 177 6.32 -5.43 -7.35
CA ASP A 177 7.40 -6.22 -7.94
C ASP A 177 8.03 -7.18 -6.92
N LEU A 178 8.29 -6.71 -5.69
CA LEU A 178 8.81 -7.58 -4.64
C LEU A 178 7.82 -8.71 -4.32
N ALA A 179 6.56 -8.37 -4.07
CA ALA A 179 5.54 -9.34 -3.68
C ALA A 179 5.13 -10.31 -4.79
N ASN A 180 5.12 -9.87 -6.06
CA ASN A 180 4.84 -10.74 -7.21
C ASN A 180 6.02 -11.64 -7.59
N THR A 181 7.23 -11.36 -7.10
CA THR A 181 8.39 -12.19 -7.38
C THR A 181 8.22 -13.52 -6.64
N PRO A 182 8.27 -14.68 -7.32
CA PRO A 182 8.14 -15.99 -6.68
C PRO A 182 9.14 -16.20 -5.54
N GLY A 183 8.78 -17.00 -4.54
CA GLY A 183 9.57 -17.18 -3.32
C GLY A 183 11.04 -17.58 -3.57
N GLY A 184 11.28 -18.48 -4.53
CA GLY A 184 12.64 -18.88 -4.92
C GLY A 184 13.50 -17.75 -5.50
N ASP A 185 12.88 -16.70 -6.06
CA ASP A 185 13.54 -15.52 -6.62
C ASP A 185 13.46 -14.29 -5.67
N MET A 186 12.82 -14.45 -4.50
CA MET A 186 12.67 -13.40 -3.48
C MET A 186 12.89 -13.95 -2.08
N THR A 187 14.01 -14.66 -1.85
CA THR A 187 14.37 -15.19 -0.53
C THR A 187 14.64 -14.07 0.49
N PRO A 188 14.73 -14.35 1.81
CA PRO A 188 15.01 -13.34 2.83
C PRO A 188 16.30 -12.55 2.56
N LYS A 189 17.31 -13.20 1.99
CA LYS A 189 18.58 -12.58 1.58
C LYS A 189 18.37 -11.61 0.41
N LEU A 190 17.55 -11.99 -0.58
CA LEU A 190 17.24 -11.14 -1.73
C LEU A 190 16.37 -9.95 -1.33
N LEU A 191 15.37 -10.16 -0.46
CA LEU A 191 14.57 -9.06 0.09
C LEU A 191 15.44 -8.03 0.84
N ALA A 192 16.43 -8.49 1.62
CA ALA A 192 17.40 -7.62 2.28
C ALA A 192 18.31 -6.88 1.28
N ALA A 193 18.66 -7.50 0.15
CA ALA A 193 19.41 -6.87 -0.93
C ALA A 193 18.59 -5.78 -1.63
N GLU A 194 17.31 -6.03 -1.88
CA GLU A 194 16.37 -5.06 -2.44
C GLU A 194 16.17 -3.85 -1.50
N ALA A 195 16.03 -4.09 -0.19
CA ALA A 195 15.99 -3.01 0.79
C ALA A 195 17.27 -2.15 0.77
N LYS A 196 18.45 -2.76 0.67
CA LYS A 196 19.73 -2.05 0.52
C LYS A 196 19.79 -1.25 -0.78
N ARG A 197 19.28 -1.80 -1.89
CA ARG A 197 19.22 -1.12 -3.19
C ARG A 197 18.34 0.13 -3.11
N ALA A 198 17.11 -0.02 -2.60
CA ALA A 198 16.19 1.08 -2.37
C ALA A 198 16.79 2.14 -1.42
N GLY A 199 17.46 1.71 -0.36
CA GLY A 199 18.11 2.63 0.57
C GLY A 199 19.26 3.41 -0.05
N LYS A 200 20.10 2.76 -0.87
CA LYS A 200 21.20 3.41 -1.59
C LYS A 200 20.69 4.47 -2.59
N GLU A 201 19.61 4.20 -3.31
CA GLU A 201 19.03 5.14 -4.27
C GLU A 201 18.62 6.48 -3.61
N TRP A 202 18.19 6.43 -2.35
CA TRP A 202 17.63 7.61 -1.64
C TRP A 202 18.38 8.00 -0.38
N ASN A 203 19.64 7.55 -0.24
CA ASN A 203 20.52 7.82 0.90
C ASN A 203 19.89 7.50 2.27
N ILE A 204 19.16 6.39 2.34
CA ILE A 204 18.60 5.85 3.59
C ILE A 204 19.58 4.82 4.15
N PRO A 205 20.14 5.02 5.35
CA PRO A 205 20.87 3.98 6.06
C PRO A 205 20.07 2.68 6.18
N VAL A 206 20.67 1.57 5.75
CA VAL A 206 20.08 0.22 5.86
C VAL A 206 20.99 -0.69 6.66
N THR A 207 20.51 -1.15 7.80
CA THR A 207 21.18 -2.13 8.66
C THR A 207 20.51 -3.49 8.48
N ILE A 208 21.32 -4.54 8.28
CA ILE A 208 20.83 -5.91 8.14
C ILE A 208 21.46 -6.76 9.25
N PHE A 209 20.64 -7.40 10.07
CA PHE A 209 21.11 -8.43 10.99
C PHE A 209 21.04 -9.81 10.34
N ASP A 210 22.13 -10.54 10.48
CA ASP A 210 22.19 -11.96 10.19
C ASP A 210 21.77 -12.79 11.41
N GLU A 211 21.76 -14.11 11.23
CA GLU A 211 21.41 -15.07 12.27
C GLU A 211 22.28 -14.94 13.53
N LYS A 212 23.58 -14.69 13.37
CA LYS A 212 24.51 -14.53 14.50
C LYS A 212 24.13 -13.32 15.34
N LYS A 213 23.85 -12.19 14.69
CA LYS A 213 23.43 -10.97 15.40
C LYS A 213 22.06 -11.14 16.06
N MET A 214 21.10 -11.82 15.40
CA MET A 214 19.78 -12.11 15.99
C MET A 214 19.89 -13.05 17.20
N LYS A 215 20.74 -14.08 17.14
CA LYS A 215 21.05 -14.97 18.28
C LYS A 215 21.60 -14.18 19.47
N ALA A 216 22.56 -13.28 19.22
CA ALA A 216 23.13 -12.43 20.26
C ALA A 216 22.12 -11.45 20.89
N LEU A 217 21.08 -11.05 20.14
CA LEU A 217 20.00 -10.21 20.63
C LEU A 217 18.86 -11.01 21.31
N GLY A 218 18.92 -12.34 21.30
CA GLY A 218 17.88 -13.20 21.86
C GLY A 218 16.57 -13.20 21.07
N MET A 219 16.63 -12.98 19.75
CA MET A 219 15.45 -12.95 18.86
C MET A 219 14.97 -14.36 18.51
N GLY A 220 14.55 -15.14 19.52
CA GLY A 220 14.19 -16.55 19.33
C GLY A 220 12.89 -16.78 18.56
N GLY A 221 12.02 -15.77 18.42
CA GLY A 221 10.81 -15.89 17.61
C GLY A 221 11.15 -16.00 16.12
N ILE A 222 11.85 -15.00 15.57
CA ILE A 222 12.26 -15.02 14.16
C ILE A 222 13.20 -16.19 13.84
N LEU A 223 14.12 -16.53 14.76
CA LEU A 223 15.03 -17.65 14.59
C LEU A 223 14.31 -19.00 14.59
N GLY A 224 13.30 -19.18 15.44
CA GLY A 224 12.50 -20.41 15.50
C GLY A 224 11.73 -20.64 14.19
N VAL A 225 11.06 -19.60 13.67
CA VAL A 225 10.32 -19.70 12.40
C VAL A 225 11.24 -20.06 11.24
N ALA A 226 12.41 -19.43 11.16
CA ALA A 226 13.33 -19.63 10.04
C ALA A 226 14.09 -20.98 10.06
N GLN A 227 14.01 -21.74 11.15
CA GLN A 227 14.82 -22.94 11.37
C GLN A 227 14.58 -24.04 10.32
N GLY A 228 13.41 -24.01 9.68
CA GLY A 228 13.03 -24.99 8.66
C GLY A 228 13.58 -24.72 7.26
N SER A 229 14.09 -23.52 6.98
CA SER A 229 14.55 -23.14 5.65
C SER A 229 16.07 -23.20 5.53
N THR A 230 16.56 -23.51 4.33
CA THR A 230 17.98 -23.35 3.97
C THR A 230 18.36 -21.90 3.68
N GLU A 231 17.38 -21.02 3.47
CA GLU A 231 17.58 -19.59 3.29
C GLU A 231 17.59 -18.88 4.66
N PRO A 232 18.75 -18.37 5.09
CA PRO A 232 18.90 -17.84 6.44
C PRO A 232 18.10 -16.54 6.63
N PRO A 233 17.52 -16.31 7.82
CA PRO A 233 16.67 -15.15 8.09
C PRO A 233 17.46 -13.84 8.02
N ARG A 234 16.77 -12.74 7.74
CA ARG A 234 17.35 -11.38 7.73
C ARG A 234 16.45 -10.43 8.50
N PHE A 235 17.03 -9.63 9.39
CA PHE A 235 16.32 -8.53 10.04
C PHE A 235 16.74 -7.22 9.39
N ILE A 236 15.83 -6.58 8.67
CA ILE A 236 16.09 -5.39 7.88
C ILE A 236 15.65 -4.16 8.66
N ILE A 237 16.50 -3.13 8.73
CA ILE A 237 16.19 -1.84 9.36
C ILE A 237 16.56 -0.72 8.38
N MET A 238 15.62 0.16 8.06
CA MET A 238 15.81 1.34 7.21
C MET A 238 15.53 2.60 8.03
N GLU A 239 16.49 3.52 8.13
CA GLU A 239 16.36 4.72 8.96
C GLU A 239 16.35 6.00 8.11
N TYR A 240 15.18 6.60 7.90
CA TYR A 240 15.08 7.91 7.25
C TYR A 240 15.04 9.03 8.31
N ARG A 241 15.92 10.03 8.14
CA ARG A 241 16.05 11.18 9.05
C ARG A 241 15.78 12.49 8.31
N GLY A 242 14.50 12.78 8.08
CA GLY A 242 14.04 13.99 7.40
C GLY A 242 13.79 15.19 8.32
N SER A 243 13.96 15.04 9.63
CA SER A 243 13.67 16.09 10.61
C SER A 243 14.77 16.21 11.67
N ASN A 244 14.50 17.01 12.70
CA ASN A 244 15.41 17.16 13.83
C ASN A 244 15.61 15.81 14.55
N LYS A 245 16.83 15.57 15.05
CA LYS A 245 17.22 14.30 15.71
C LYS A 245 16.39 13.94 16.96
N ASN A 246 15.70 14.90 17.55
CA ASN A 246 14.90 14.71 18.77
C ASN A 246 13.43 14.38 18.46
N GLN A 247 12.98 14.55 17.21
CA GLN A 247 11.64 14.15 16.82
C GLN A 247 11.55 12.63 16.95
N LYS A 248 10.64 12.16 17.80
CA LYS A 248 10.34 10.72 17.91
C LYS A 248 9.96 10.19 16.51
N PRO A 249 10.49 9.03 16.10
CA PRO A 249 10.22 8.53 14.77
C PRO A 249 8.81 7.92 14.67
N LEU A 250 8.28 7.93 13.44
CA LEU A 250 7.26 6.98 13.02
C LEU A 250 7.95 5.64 12.74
N VAL A 251 7.63 4.60 13.50
CA VAL A 251 8.18 3.26 13.27
C VAL A 251 7.16 2.43 12.50
N LEU A 252 7.60 1.84 11.39
CA LEU A 252 6.80 1.02 10.50
C LEU A 252 7.39 -0.40 10.51
N VAL A 253 6.58 -1.41 10.80
CA VAL A 253 7.02 -2.81 10.82
C VAL A 253 6.26 -3.61 9.78
N GLY A 254 6.94 -4.41 8.96
CA GLY A 254 6.30 -5.14 7.86
C GLY A 254 6.59 -6.64 7.94
N LYS A 255 5.56 -7.49 7.93
CA LYS A 255 5.74 -8.96 7.86
C LYS A 255 6.54 -9.32 6.61
N GLY A 256 7.64 -10.06 6.78
CA GLY A 256 8.58 -10.43 5.72
C GLY A 256 8.66 -11.93 5.46
N VAL A 257 7.55 -12.67 5.46
CA VAL A 257 7.58 -14.11 5.14
C VAL A 257 7.64 -14.27 3.62
N THR A 258 8.82 -14.56 3.11
CA THR A 258 9.11 -14.60 1.67
C THR A 258 8.47 -15.78 0.94
N PHE A 259 8.23 -16.86 1.66
CA PHE A 259 7.33 -17.94 1.26
C PHE A 259 6.78 -18.59 2.52
N ASP A 260 5.47 -18.83 2.55
CA ASP A 260 4.79 -19.46 3.68
C ASP A 260 4.11 -20.77 3.26
N THR A 261 4.72 -21.90 3.62
CA THR A 261 4.06 -23.20 3.45
C THR A 261 3.11 -23.53 4.59
N GLY A 262 3.13 -22.75 5.68
CA GLY A 262 2.57 -23.08 6.98
C GLY A 262 3.49 -23.91 7.89
N GLY A 263 4.73 -24.20 7.47
CA GLY A 263 5.64 -25.08 8.21
C GLY A 263 5.11 -26.51 8.29
N LEU A 264 5.16 -27.13 9.48
CA LEU A 264 4.64 -28.48 9.70
C LEU A 264 3.10 -28.54 9.70
N ASN A 265 2.42 -27.45 10.02
CA ASN A 265 0.99 -27.25 9.77
C ASN A 265 0.78 -26.81 8.32
N ILE A 266 1.12 -27.70 7.38
CA ILE A 266 1.18 -27.38 5.96
C ILE A 266 -0.17 -26.86 5.41
N LYS A 267 -0.10 -25.80 4.61
CA LYS A 267 -1.25 -25.24 3.89
C LYS A 267 -1.76 -26.22 2.84
N PRO A 268 -3.08 -26.33 2.64
CA PRO A 268 -3.64 -27.05 1.49
C PRO A 268 -3.27 -26.36 0.16
N ASP A 269 -3.25 -27.14 -0.94
CA ASP A 269 -2.83 -26.71 -2.29
C ASP A 269 -3.44 -25.37 -2.76
N GLN A 270 -4.73 -25.14 -2.49
CA GLN A 270 -5.42 -23.92 -2.93
C GLN A 270 -4.94 -22.66 -2.21
N TYR A 271 -4.33 -22.80 -1.03
CA TYR A 271 -3.93 -21.69 -0.18
C TYR A 271 -2.42 -21.46 -0.18
N ILE A 272 -1.61 -22.34 -0.79
CA ILE A 272 -0.15 -22.24 -0.80
C ILE A 272 0.41 -21.46 -2.01
N TYR A 273 -0.29 -21.49 -3.16
CA TYR A 273 0.22 -20.94 -4.43
C TYR A 273 0.61 -19.45 -4.36
N GLU A 274 -0.18 -18.65 -3.65
CA GLU A 274 -0.01 -17.20 -3.54
C GLU A 274 0.91 -16.76 -2.38
N MET A 275 1.49 -17.71 -1.63
CA MET A 275 2.20 -17.41 -0.37
C MET A 275 3.60 -16.82 -0.54
N HIS A 276 4.05 -16.61 -1.78
CA HIS A 276 5.18 -15.71 -2.07
C HIS A 276 4.83 -14.24 -1.78
N MET A 277 3.54 -13.88 -1.77
CA MET A 277 3.08 -12.53 -1.41
C MET A 277 2.96 -12.31 0.09
N ASP A 278 3.30 -13.29 0.93
CA ASP A 278 3.18 -13.19 2.40
C ASP A 278 4.25 -12.27 3.06
N MET A 279 5.07 -11.65 2.22
CA MET A 279 6.00 -10.56 2.53
C MET A 279 5.47 -9.18 2.10
N SER A 280 4.20 -9.07 1.67
CA SER A 280 3.60 -7.81 1.18
C SER A 280 3.68 -6.67 2.20
N GLY A 281 3.60 -6.99 3.50
CA GLY A 281 3.80 -6.01 4.57
C GLY A 281 5.22 -5.45 4.59
N GLY A 282 6.22 -6.33 4.47
CA GLY A 282 7.63 -5.96 4.32
C GLY A 282 7.90 -5.13 3.06
N ALA A 283 7.32 -5.52 1.92
CA ALA A 283 7.40 -4.77 0.67
C ALA A 283 6.83 -3.36 0.82
N ALA A 284 5.66 -3.23 1.47
CA ALA A 284 5.01 -1.95 1.74
C ALA A 284 5.87 -1.06 2.65
N VAL A 285 6.51 -1.61 3.67
CA VAL A 285 7.40 -0.84 4.56
C VAL A 285 8.67 -0.38 3.85
N ILE A 286 9.34 -1.25 3.09
CA ILE A 286 10.56 -0.90 2.33
C ILE A 286 10.28 0.25 1.37
N HIS A 287 9.25 0.11 0.54
CA HIS A 287 8.91 1.13 -0.46
C HIS A 287 8.12 2.32 0.11
N GLY A 288 7.48 2.17 1.28
CA GLY A 288 6.90 3.26 2.04
C GLY A 288 7.97 4.20 2.59
N ILE A 289 9.05 3.67 3.18
CA ILE A 289 10.20 4.47 3.62
C ILE A 289 10.90 5.13 2.43
N ALA A 290 11.08 4.40 1.33
CA ALA A 290 11.64 4.97 0.10
C ALA A 290 10.76 6.11 -0.45
N ALA A 291 9.44 5.95 -0.47
CA ALA A 291 8.50 7.01 -0.88
C ALA A 291 8.59 8.25 0.03
N ILE A 292 8.65 8.07 1.34
CA ILE A 292 8.82 9.16 2.32
C ILE A 292 10.11 9.94 2.01
N ALA A 293 11.22 9.25 1.71
CA ALA A 293 12.50 9.87 1.38
C ALA A 293 12.48 10.59 0.02
N ARG A 294 11.88 9.98 -1.01
CA ARG A 294 11.70 10.57 -2.36
C ARG A 294 10.91 11.86 -2.32
N LEU A 295 9.85 11.89 -1.51
CA LEU A 295 9.02 13.06 -1.27
C LEU A 295 9.68 14.07 -0.33
N LYS A 296 10.81 13.71 0.29
CA LYS A 296 11.54 14.54 1.26
C LYS A 296 10.65 15.01 2.40
N LEU A 297 9.79 14.12 2.92
CA LEU A 297 8.89 14.49 4.00
C LEU A 297 9.69 14.85 5.26
N PRO A 298 9.34 15.93 5.99
CA PRO A 298 10.10 16.43 7.13
C PRO A 298 9.84 15.64 8.42
N ILE A 299 10.02 14.32 8.39
CA ILE A 299 9.85 13.43 9.55
C ILE A 299 11.04 12.48 9.72
N ASN A 300 11.24 11.98 10.93
CA ASN A 300 12.02 10.78 11.18
C ASN A 300 11.12 9.55 11.02
N ALA A 301 11.56 8.58 10.23
CA ALA A 301 10.83 7.33 10.01
C ALA A 301 11.79 6.13 10.02
N VAL A 302 11.36 5.02 10.60
CA VAL A 302 12.13 3.78 10.66
C VAL A 302 11.28 2.65 10.11
N GLY A 303 11.79 1.92 9.11
CA GLY A 303 11.19 0.69 8.60
C GLY A 303 11.90 -0.53 9.18
N ILE A 304 11.15 -1.52 9.65
CA ILE A 304 11.67 -2.79 10.17
C ILE A 304 10.98 -3.95 9.46
N VAL A 305 11.75 -4.89 8.91
CA VAL A 305 11.19 -6.09 8.25
C VAL A 305 11.92 -7.33 8.77
N PRO A 306 11.29 -8.15 9.63
CA PRO A 306 11.78 -9.49 9.94
C PRO A 306 11.50 -10.41 8.74
N ALA A 307 12.55 -10.77 7.99
CA ALA A 307 12.44 -11.58 6.80
C ALA A 307 12.83 -13.04 7.07
N VAL A 308 11.93 -13.96 6.73
CA VAL A 308 12.09 -15.42 6.89
C VAL A 308 11.46 -16.15 5.72
N GLU A 309 11.71 -17.46 5.63
CA GLU A 309 10.94 -18.40 4.82
C GLU A 309 10.43 -19.49 5.77
N ASN A 310 9.12 -19.77 5.77
CA ASN A 310 8.50 -20.76 6.65
C ASN A 310 8.32 -22.07 5.88
N MET A 311 9.15 -23.06 6.19
CA MET A 311 9.28 -24.31 5.43
C MET A 311 9.15 -25.55 6.34
N PRO A 312 8.57 -26.67 5.86
CA PRO A 312 8.64 -27.95 6.53
C PRO A 312 10.00 -28.60 6.25
N SER A 313 10.64 -29.10 7.29
CA SER A 313 11.90 -29.84 7.21
C SER A 313 12.11 -30.63 8.50
N GLY A 314 13.14 -31.48 8.53
CA GLY A 314 13.57 -32.16 9.76
C GLY A 314 14.10 -31.21 10.84
N SER A 315 14.43 -29.95 10.50
CA SER A 315 14.90 -28.93 11.45
C SER A 315 13.84 -27.89 11.81
N SER A 316 12.63 -27.97 11.27
CA SER A 316 11.58 -26.99 11.55
C SER A 316 11.16 -27.02 13.02
N TYR A 317 10.83 -25.84 13.55
CA TYR A 317 10.07 -25.73 14.79
C TYR A 317 8.70 -26.43 14.65
N ARG A 318 8.16 -26.87 15.78
CA ARG A 318 7.01 -27.78 15.84
C ARG A 318 5.87 -27.21 16.67
N PRO A 319 4.62 -27.65 16.42
CA PRO A 319 3.56 -27.53 17.40
C PRO A 319 4.01 -28.13 18.74
N GLY A 320 3.84 -27.38 19.83
CA GLY A 320 4.31 -27.68 21.18
C GLY A 320 5.66 -27.06 21.55
N ASP A 321 6.44 -26.55 20.60
CA ASP A 321 7.72 -25.90 20.93
C ASP A 321 7.49 -24.57 21.67
N LEU A 322 8.43 -24.22 22.55
CA LEU A 322 8.46 -22.97 23.32
C LEU A 322 9.57 -22.06 22.80
N LEU A 323 9.19 -20.93 22.21
CA LEU A 323 10.13 -19.96 21.65
C LEU A 323 10.31 -18.77 22.60
N LYS A 324 11.52 -18.56 23.11
CA LYS A 324 11.84 -17.39 23.93
C LYS A 324 12.19 -16.19 23.04
N THR A 325 11.36 -15.14 23.09
CA THR A 325 11.50 -13.94 22.27
C THR A 325 12.53 -12.95 22.83
N MET A 326 12.88 -11.94 22.05
CA MET A 326 13.73 -10.81 22.47
C MET A 326 13.15 -10.06 23.68
N SER A 327 11.83 -10.06 23.85
CA SER A 327 11.17 -9.46 25.00
C SER A 327 11.39 -10.23 26.30
N GLY A 328 11.88 -11.46 26.21
CA GLY A 328 11.99 -12.40 27.33
C GLY A 328 10.75 -13.28 27.51
N LYS A 329 9.61 -12.93 26.89
CA LYS A 329 8.39 -13.74 26.89
C LYS A 329 8.58 -15.02 26.08
N THR A 330 7.94 -16.09 26.52
CA THR A 330 7.94 -17.40 25.88
C THR A 330 6.63 -17.64 25.12
N ILE A 331 6.73 -17.98 23.84
CA ILE A 331 5.59 -18.32 22.97
C ILE A 331 5.47 -19.83 22.88
N GLU A 332 4.31 -20.36 23.23
CA GLU A 332 3.89 -21.73 22.93
C GLU A 332 3.32 -21.78 21.51
N VAL A 333 4.01 -22.51 20.64
CA VAL A 333 3.62 -22.65 19.24
C VAL A 333 2.55 -23.73 19.15
N LEU A 334 1.30 -23.38 18.92
CA LEU A 334 0.23 -24.36 18.68
C LEU A 334 0.00 -24.62 17.19
N ASN A 335 0.35 -23.65 16.34
CA ASN A 335 0.24 -23.78 14.89
C ASN A 335 1.39 -23.04 14.18
N THR A 336 2.20 -23.75 13.39
CA THR A 336 3.33 -23.18 12.65
C THR A 336 2.89 -22.32 11.46
N ASP A 337 1.62 -22.34 11.07
CA ASP A 337 1.00 -21.44 10.06
C ASP A 337 0.58 -20.08 10.66
N ALA A 338 0.87 -19.86 11.93
CA ALA A 338 0.74 -18.56 12.61
C ALA A 338 2.14 -18.00 12.94
N GLU A 339 3.04 -18.08 11.96
CA GLU A 339 4.44 -17.65 12.00
C GLU A 339 4.59 -16.13 11.95
N GLY A 340 3.74 -15.43 11.18
CA GLY A 340 3.87 -14.01 10.93
C GLY A 340 3.86 -13.17 12.20
N ARG A 341 2.99 -13.53 13.15
CA ARG A 341 2.95 -12.84 14.45
C ARG A 341 4.16 -13.13 15.33
N ILE A 342 4.75 -14.33 15.21
CA ILE A 342 5.97 -14.73 15.94
C ILE A 342 7.17 -13.93 15.45
N ILE A 343 7.36 -13.76 14.14
CA ILE A 343 8.49 -12.95 13.65
C ILE A 343 8.31 -11.46 13.95
N LEU A 344 7.05 -10.98 13.93
CA LEU A 344 6.72 -9.60 14.28
C LEU A 344 6.91 -9.31 15.76
N SER A 345 6.78 -10.30 16.66
CA SER A 345 6.98 -10.08 18.10
C SER A 345 8.37 -9.54 18.42
N ASP A 346 9.41 -10.13 17.81
CA ASP A 346 10.79 -9.65 17.97
C ASP A 346 10.98 -8.27 17.31
N ALA A 347 10.36 -8.04 16.15
CA ALA A 347 10.49 -6.78 15.43
C ALA A 347 9.81 -5.59 16.12
N LEU A 348 8.59 -5.79 16.64
CA LEU A 348 7.84 -4.79 17.40
C LEU A 348 8.58 -4.43 18.69
N PHE A 349 9.09 -5.44 19.40
CA PHE A 349 9.83 -5.21 20.64
C PHE A 349 11.15 -4.48 20.37
N TYR A 350 11.89 -4.86 19.32
CA TYR A 350 13.08 -4.15 18.88
C TYR A 350 12.76 -2.69 18.53
N GLY A 351 11.70 -2.47 17.75
CA GLY A 351 11.22 -1.16 17.33
C GLY A 351 10.93 -0.23 18.51
N TRP A 352 10.14 -0.72 19.47
CA TRP A 352 9.84 0.01 20.70
C TRP A 352 11.09 0.32 21.52
N LYS A 353 11.89 -0.71 21.82
CA LYS A 353 13.03 -0.62 22.74
C LYS A 353 14.14 0.29 22.22
N HIS A 354 14.42 0.26 20.92
CA HIS A 354 15.57 0.96 20.34
C HIS A 354 15.23 2.35 19.76
N PHE A 355 13.99 2.57 19.29
CA PHE A 355 13.64 3.82 18.60
C PHE A 355 12.67 4.72 19.37
N LYS A 356 12.04 4.25 20.45
CA LYS A 356 11.11 5.03 21.28
C LYS A 356 10.07 5.80 20.41
N PRO A 357 9.29 5.07 19.59
CA PRO A 357 8.42 5.66 18.58
C PRO A 357 7.44 6.68 19.16
N GLY A 358 7.10 7.70 18.37
CA GLY A 358 5.92 8.53 18.64
C GLY A 358 4.63 7.84 18.19
N LEU A 359 4.73 6.98 17.18
CA LEU A 359 3.70 6.04 16.72
C LEU A 359 4.40 4.84 16.07
N MET A 360 3.93 3.64 16.35
CA MET A 360 4.39 2.40 15.74
C MET A 360 3.22 1.74 14.99
N VAL A 361 3.38 1.45 13.70
CA VAL A 361 2.34 0.79 12.91
C VAL A 361 2.94 -0.41 12.20
N ASP A 362 2.31 -1.57 12.35
CA ASP A 362 2.70 -2.75 11.58
C ASP A 362 1.69 -3.15 10.50
N PHE A 363 2.21 -3.68 9.40
CA PHE A 363 1.48 -4.12 8.22
C PHE A 363 1.81 -5.59 7.99
N ALA A 364 0.78 -6.44 7.99
CA ALA A 364 0.99 -7.86 7.80
C ALA A 364 -0.17 -8.53 7.08
N THR A 365 0.15 -9.45 6.18
CA THR A 365 -0.77 -10.47 5.69
C THR A 365 -0.92 -11.51 6.80
N LEU A 366 -1.68 -11.18 7.85
CA LEU A 366 -1.56 -11.90 9.12
C LEU A 366 -2.58 -13.03 9.26
N THR A 367 -3.84 -12.80 8.88
CA THR A 367 -4.89 -13.77 9.14
C THR A 367 -5.87 -13.94 7.98
N GLY A 368 -6.20 -15.19 7.67
CA GLY A 368 -7.38 -15.51 6.86
C GLY A 368 -8.69 -15.08 7.53
N ALA A 369 -8.71 -14.96 8.86
CA ALA A 369 -9.87 -14.49 9.62
C ALA A 369 -10.24 -13.02 9.29
N ALA A 370 -9.26 -12.14 9.07
CA ALA A 370 -9.54 -10.78 8.60
C ALA A 370 -10.21 -10.81 7.23
N HIS A 371 -9.76 -11.68 6.33
CA HIS A 371 -10.38 -11.87 5.01
C HIS A 371 -11.84 -12.31 5.12
N VAL A 372 -12.16 -13.24 6.01
CA VAL A 372 -13.54 -13.67 6.29
C VAL A 372 -14.40 -12.50 6.79
N ALA A 373 -13.83 -11.61 7.60
CA ALA A 373 -14.59 -10.53 8.24
C ALA A 373 -14.87 -9.32 7.32
N VAL A 374 -13.89 -8.90 6.50
CA VAL A 374 -14.01 -7.67 5.68
C VAL A 374 -13.99 -7.91 4.16
N GLY A 375 -13.86 -9.16 3.71
CA GLY A 375 -13.77 -9.51 2.31
C GLY A 375 -12.50 -8.98 1.63
N ASN A 376 -12.63 -8.42 0.42
CA ASN A 376 -11.49 -8.03 -0.44
C ASN A 376 -11.33 -6.50 -0.65
N PHE A 377 -12.12 -5.70 0.06
CA PHE A 377 -12.26 -4.26 -0.22
C PHE A 377 -11.49 -3.35 0.72
N MET A 378 -11.17 -3.83 1.93
CA MET A 378 -10.49 -3.06 2.97
C MET A 378 -9.67 -4.01 3.86
N SER A 379 -8.75 -3.44 4.63
CA SER A 379 -7.96 -4.15 5.65
C SER A 379 -8.62 -4.04 7.03
N ALA A 380 -8.28 -4.92 7.97
CA ALA A 380 -8.66 -4.74 9.37
C ALA A 380 -7.62 -3.86 10.07
N VAL A 381 -8.05 -2.92 10.91
CA VAL A 381 -7.16 -2.11 11.74
C VAL A 381 -7.48 -2.27 13.22
N PHE A 382 -6.43 -2.34 14.01
CA PHE A 382 -6.47 -2.46 15.47
C PHE A 382 -5.55 -1.38 16.04
N ALA A 383 -5.97 -0.65 17.07
CA ALA A 383 -5.14 0.39 17.68
C ALA A 383 -5.37 0.47 19.18
N LYS A 384 -4.31 0.74 19.95
CA LYS A 384 -4.38 0.91 21.40
C LYS A 384 -5.22 2.11 21.83
N LYS A 385 -5.24 3.16 21.01
CA LYS A 385 -5.89 4.44 21.31
C LYS A 385 -6.94 4.77 20.27
N LYS A 386 -8.06 5.32 20.71
CA LYS A 386 -9.17 5.69 19.84
C LYS A 386 -8.79 6.81 18.85
N GLU A 387 -7.91 7.73 19.27
CA GLU A 387 -7.40 8.80 18.42
C GLU A 387 -6.50 8.26 17.31
N THR A 388 -5.71 7.23 17.60
CA THR A 388 -4.88 6.53 16.60
C THR A 388 -5.76 5.75 15.63
N GLU A 389 -6.78 5.06 16.12
CA GLU A 389 -7.77 4.38 15.27
C GLU A 389 -8.45 5.36 14.29
N SER A 390 -8.97 6.47 14.82
CA SER A 390 -9.69 7.47 14.03
C SER A 390 -8.78 8.12 12.97
N LEU A 391 -7.52 8.39 13.33
CA LEU A 391 -6.51 8.84 12.39
C LEU A 391 -6.32 7.82 11.25
N LEU A 392 -6.17 6.54 11.57
CA LEU A 392 -5.88 5.50 10.58
C LEU A 392 -7.06 5.26 9.63
N VAL A 393 -8.29 5.39 10.11
CA VAL A 393 -9.49 5.34 9.26
C VAL A 393 -9.51 6.51 8.26
N ASP A 394 -9.17 7.72 8.70
CA ASP A 394 -9.06 8.89 7.81
C ASP A 394 -7.92 8.72 6.79
N VAL A 395 -6.76 8.23 7.23
CA VAL A 395 -5.62 7.89 6.35
C VAL A 395 -6.02 6.85 5.29
N GLY A 396 -6.73 5.79 5.69
CA GLY A 396 -7.22 4.77 4.75
C GLY A 396 -8.21 5.34 3.74
N THR A 397 -9.10 6.22 4.19
CA THR A 397 -10.06 6.91 3.33
C THR A 397 -9.38 7.82 2.31
N LYS A 398 -8.36 8.58 2.74
CA LYS A 398 -7.62 9.52 1.88
C LYS A 398 -6.66 8.84 0.91
N SER A 399 -5.97 7.79 1.35
CA SER A 399 -5.05 7.02 0.50
C SER A 399 -5.76 6.09 -0.48
N GLY A 400 -6.99 5.67 -0.14
CA GLY A 400 -7.73 4.64 -0.86
C GLY A 400 -7.34 3.21 -0.50
N ASP A 401 -6.47 3.03 0.50
CA ASP A 401 -6.21 1.76 1.16
C ASP A 401 -7.11 1.69 2.41
N TYR A 402 -8.40 1.43 2.19
CA TYR A 402 -9.41 1.47 3.24
C TYR A 402 -9.10 0.50 4.38
N VAL A 403 -9.45 0.92 5.60
CA VAL A 403 -9.33 0.10 6.81
C VAL A 403 -10.62 0.17 7.62
N TRP A 404 -10.93 -0.91 8.34
CA TRP A 404 -12.06 -0.96 9.27
C TRP A 404 -11.62 -1.33 10.68
N PRO A 405 -12.06 -0.60 11.72
CA PRO A 405 -11.61 -0.85 13.08
C PRO A 405 -12.20 -2.12 13.70
N PHE A 406 -11.34 -2.88 14.37
CA PHE A 406 -11.68 -4.06 15.16
C PHE A 406 -11.27 -3.86 16.62
N PRO A 407 -11.96 -4.52 17.57
CA PRO A 407 -11.70 -4.33 19.00
C PRO A 407 -10.36 -4.95 19.43
N LEU A 408 -9.79 -4.40 20.51
CA LEU A 408 -8.65 -4.93 21.26
C LEU A 408 -9.01 -5.09 22.75
N TRP A 409 -10.18 -5.62 23.07
CA TRP A 409 -10.59 -5.78 24.47
C TRP A 409 -9.77 -6.84 25.20
N ASP A 410 -9.58 -6.69 26.50
CA ASP A 410 -8.67 -7.52 27.28
C ASP A 410 -9.15 -8.95 27.50
N GLU A 411 -10.44 -9.21 27.33
CA GLU A 411 -11.04 -10.54 27.38
C GLU A 411 -10.39 -11.48 26.34
N TYR A 412 -10.05 -10.97 25.15
CA TYR A 412 -9.36 -11.74 24.11
C TYR A 412 -7.94 -12.16 24.49
N LEU A 413 -7.32 -11.54 25.51
CA LEU A 413 -6.01 -11.95 26.00
C LEU A 413 -6.09 -13.32 26.68
N ALA A 414 -7.20 -13.62 27.36
CA ALA A 414 -7.38 -14.89 28.06
C ALA A 414 -7.30 -16.08 27.08
N ASP A 415 -7.84 -15.91 25.88
CA ASP A 415 -7.86 -16.93 24.83
C ASP A 415 -6.44 -17.30 24.35
N ILE A 416 -5.51 -16.36 24.38
CA ILE A 416 -4.12 -16.55 23.90
C ILE A 416 -3.09 -16.69 25.02
N LYS A 417 -3.51 -16.83 26.29
CA LYS A 417 -2.55 -17.18 27.36
C LYS A 417 -1.98 -18.57 27.10
N GLY A 418 -0.68 -18.76 27.25
CA GLY A 418 -0.09 -20.09 27.10
C GLY A 418 -0.52 -21.04 28.23
N THR A 419 -0.35 -22.33 27.99
CA THR A 419 -0.42 -23.38 29.03
C THR A 419 0.98 -23.63 29.59
N PHE A 420 1.98 -23.71 28.71
CA PHE A 420 3.39 -23.93 29.06
C PHE A 420 4.28 -22.71 28.78
N GLY A 421 3.82 -21.79 27.93
CA GLY A 421 4.45 -20.48 27.68
C GLY A 421 3.66 -19.33 28.30
N ASP A 422 4.19 -18.11 28.16
CA ASP A 422 3.47 -16.90 28.56
C ASP A 422 2.25 -16.66 27.65
N LEU A 423 2.41 -16.93 26.36
CA LEU A 423 1.40 -16.76 25.32
C LEU A 423 1.37 -17.99 24.42
N SER A 424 0.19 -18.36 23.93
CA SER A 424 0.03 -19.24 22.77
C SER A 424 -0.06 -18.39 21.50
N ASN A 425 0.48 -18.89 20.38
CA ASN A 425 0.49 -18.12 19.14
C ASN A 425 -0.87 -18.12 18.40
N ILE A 426 -1.86 -18.87 18.86
CA ILE A 426 -3.26 -18.79 18.40
C ILE A 426 -4.19 -18.86 19.62
N GLY A 427 -5.46 -18.50 19.44
CA GLY A 427 -6.47 -18.70 20.49
C GLY A 427 -6.62 -20.18 20.85
N LYS A 428 -6.68 -20.50 22.14
CA LYS A 428 -6.95 -21.84 22.66
C LYS A 428 -8.44 -22.13 22.51
N GLY A 429 -8.80 -23.10 21.67
CA GLY A 429 -10.19 -23.50 21.44
C GLY A 429 -10.60 -23.34 19.98
N ASP A 430 -11.72 -22.68 19.73
CA ASP A 430 -12.33 -22.59 18.41
C ASP A 430 -11.67 -21.52 17.52
N ARG A 431 -11.84 -21.66 16.21
CA ARG A 431 -11.28 -20.74 15.19
C ARG A 431 -11.82 -19.30 15.23
N TYR A 432 -12.78 -18.98 16.09
CA TYR A 432 -13.48 -17.69 16.10
C TYR A 432 -12.61 -16.59 16.71
N GLY A 433 -12.70 -15.37 16.16
CA GLY A 433 -11.92 -14.24 16.66
C GLY A 433 -10.45 -14.22 16.24
N GLY A 434 -10.02 -15.10 15.32
CA GLY A 434 -8.60 -15.27 14.97
C GLY A 434 -7.85 -14.00 14.54
N ALA A 435 -8.53 -13.02 13.92
CA ALA A 435 -7.95 -11.71 13.59
C ALA A 435 -7.64 -10.89 14.86
N ILE A 436 -8.59 -10.88 15.80
CA ILE A 436 -8.46 -10.19 17.09
C ILE A 436 -7.38 -10.87 17.94
N HIS A 437 -7.34 -12.21 17.99
CA HIS A 437 -6.28 -12.95 18.68
C HIS A 437 -4.89 -12.65 18.11
N GLY A 438 -4.77 -12.54 16.78
CA GLY A 438 -3.52 -12.14 16.13
C GLY A 438 -3.06 -10.75 16.56
N ALA A 439 -3.96 -9.76 16.52
CA ALA A 439 -3.64 -8.40 16.96
C ALA A 439 -3.33 -8.33 18.47
N LYS A 440 -4.13 -9.01 19.30
CA LYS A 440 -3.95 -9.05 20.77
C LYS A 440 -2.62 -9.74 21.15
N PHE A 441 -2.17 -10.73 20.36
CA PHE A 441 -0.84 -11.33 20.50
C PHE A 441 0.26 -10.30 20.22
N LEU A 442 0.19 -9.58 19.09
CA LEU A 442 1.18 -8.57 18.72
C LEU A 442 1.28 -7.45 19.77
N GLU A 443 0.14 -7.04 20.33
CA GLU A 443 0.05 -6.01 21.38
C GLU A 443 0.99 -6.27 22.56
N GLN A 444 1.26 -7.54 22.89
CA GLN A 444 2.09 -7.95 24.02
C GLN A 444 3.59 -7.62 23.84
N PHE A 445 3.99 -7.23 22.63
CA PHE A 445 5.39 -7.00 22.25
C PHE A 445 5.68 -5.53 21.90
N THR A 446 4.71 -4.64 22.05
CA THR A 446 4.86 -3.22 21.64
C THR A 446 5.37 -2.32 22.77
N GLY A 447 5.53 -2.87 23.98
CA GLY A 447 5.72 -2.10 25.21
C GLY A 447 4.70 -0.96 25.34
N GLU A 448 5.18 0.21 25.74
CA GLU A 448 4.37 1.42 25.94
C GLU A 448 4.16 2.26 24.67
N ALA A 449 4.56 1.76 23.49
CA ALA A 449 4.34 2.49 22.25
C ALA A 449 2.84 2.76 22.00
N ASP A 450 2.54 3.95 21.48
CA ASP A 450 1.30 4.14 20.71
C ASP A 450 1.40 3.25 19.48
N TRP A 451 0.55 2.23 19.41
CA TRP A 451 0.67 1.16 18.44
C TRP A 451 -0.65 0.87 17.74
N ALA A 452 -0.53 0.51 16.46
CA ALA A 452 -1.59 -0.05 15.67
C ALA A 452 -1.09 -1.19 14.75
N HIS A 453 -1.97 -2.13 14.49
CA HIS A 453 -1.79 -3.22 13.53
C HIS A 453 -2.77 -3.06 12.38
N ILE A 454 -2.30 -3.24 11.16
CA ILE A 454 -3.11 -3.28 9.95
C ILE A 454 -2.94 -4.66 9.31
N ASP A 455 -3.98 -5.50 9.43
CA ASP A 455 -4.04 -6.79 8.75
C ASP A 455 -4.44 -6.57 7.29
N ILE A 456 -3.43 -6.61 6.41
CA ILE A 456 -3.56 -6.39 4.97
C ILE A 456 -3.81 -7.68 4.19
N ALA A 457 -3.98 -8.85 4.83
CA ALA A 457 -4.32 -10.09 4.13
C ALA A 457 -5.54 -9.95 3.18
N PRO A 458 -6.66 -9.28 3.57
CA PRO A 458 -7.77 -8.93 2.67
C PRO A 458 -7.39 -8.21 1.37
N LYS A 459 -6.29 -7.46 1.40
CA LYS A 459 -5.84 -6.58 0.31
C LYS A 459 -4.54 -7.04 -0.34
N MET A 460 -4.04 -8.23 0.00
CA MET A 460 -2.79 -8.76 -0.55
C MET A 460 -2.81 -8.75 -2.09
N THR A 461 -3.90 -9.23 -2.69
CA THR A 461 -4.09 -9.31 -4.15
C THR A 461 -5.08 -8.28 -4.67
N THR A 462 -4.92 -7.92 -5.95
CA THR A 462 -5.88 -7.06 -6.67
C THR A 462 -7.18 -7.80 -6.96
N ILE A 463 -8.28 -7.07 -6.99
CA ILE A 463 -9.57 -7.55 -7.52
C ILE A 463 -9.90 -6.86 -8.85
N ASP A 464 -10.64 -7.53 -9.74
CA ASP A 464 -10.92 -7.04 -11.10
C ASP A 464 -11.56 -5.64 -11.11
N SER A 465 -12.42 -5.34 -10.13
CA SER A 465 -13.09 -4.03 -9.99
C SER A 465 -12.15 -2.86 -9.68
N GLU A 466 -10.86 -3.14 -9.44
CA GLU A 466 -9.84 -2.12 -9.18
C GLU A 466 -9.09 -1.64 -10.43
N PHE A 467 -9.29 -2.28 -11.59
CA PHE A 467 -8.62 -1.95 -12.86
C PHE A 467 -7.08 -1.96 -12.76
N LEU A 468 -6.54 -2.89 -11.97
CA LEU A 468 -5.10 -3.12 -11.80
C LEU A 468 -4.72 -4.49 -12.38
N SER A 469 -3.45 -4.69 -12.72
CA SER A 469 -2.96 -6.01 -13.12
C SER A 469 -3.10 -7.02 -11.99
N LYS A 470 -3.42 -8.28 -12.33
CA LYS A 470 -3.47 -9.40 -11.38
C LYS A 470 -2.16 -9.56 -10.60
N GLY A 471 -2.26 -10.08 -9.38
CA GLY A 471 -1.15 -10.27 -8.43
C GLY A 471 -1.26 -9.32 -7.24
N ALA A 472 -0.12 -8.98 -6.65
CA ALA A 472 0.00 -8.08 -5.51
C ALA A 472 -0.63 -6.72 -5.80
N SER A 473 -1.35 -6.18 -4.82
CA SER A 473 -2.06 -4.90 -4.95
C SER A 473 -1.18 -3.67 -4.71
N GLY A 474 -0.07 -3.83 -3.98
CA GLY A 474 0.77 -2.71 -3.50
C GLY A 474 0.14 -1.95 -2.33
N VAL A 475 -0.86 -2.54 -1.66
CA VAL A 475 -1.50 -1.97 -0.47
C VAL A 475 -0.46 -1.60 0.60
N GLY A 476 -0.69 -0.48 1.28
CA GLY A 476 0.13 -0.04 2.40
C GLY A 476 1.10 1.08 2.03
N VAL A 477 1.65 1.12 0.82
CA VAL A 477 2.59 2.20 0.43
C VAL A 477 1.90 3.57 0.43
N ARG A 478 0.72 3.67 -0.20
CA ARG A 478 -0.06 4.91 -0.21
C ARG A 478 -0.53 5.29 1.19
N PHE A 479 -0.96 4.30 1.97
CA PHE A 479 -1.34 4.47 3.37
C PHE A 479 -0.18 5.04 4.20
N ILE A 480 1.02 4.47 4.10
CA ILE A 480 2.23 4.90 4.83
C ILE A 480 2.57 6.35 4.50
N VAL A 481 2.51 6.74 3.23
CA VAL A 481 2.81 8.11 2.82
C VAL A 481 1.78 9.10 3.37
N GLU A 482 0.49 8.76 3.31
CA GLU A 482 -0.55 9.61 3.89
C GLU A 482 -0.43 9.68 5.42
N LEU A 483 -0.13 8.57 6.09
CA LEU A 483 0.16 8.53 7.52
C LEU A 483 1.35 9.43 7.87
N ALA A 484 2.43 9.37 7.09
CA ALA A 484 3.61 10.21 7.26
C ALA A 484 3.27 11.69 7.13
N LYS A 485 2.43 12.07 6.15
CA LYS A 485 1.93 13.45 6.00
C LYS A 485 1.13 13.90 7.22
N ARG A 486 0.24 13.06 7.76
CA ARG A 486 -0.52 13.38 9.00
C ARG A 486 0.36 13.42 10.24
N TYR A 487 1.42 12.62 10.27
CA TYR A 487 2.39 12.61 11.37
C TYR A 487 3.13 13.95 11.50
N ILE A 488 3.39 14.65 10.37
CA ILE A 488 3.93 16.03 10.38
C ILE A 488 3.00 16.96 11.16
N GLY A 489 1.69 16.87 10.92
CA GLY A 489 0.67 17.74 11.53
C GLY A 489 0.45 17.52 13.03
N LYS A 490 0.90 16.38 13.59
CA LYS A 490 0.90 16.12 15.04
C LYS A 490 2.09 16.76 15.78
N ILE A 491 3.05 17.34 15.06
CA ILE A 491 4.21 18.00 15.63
C ILE A 491 3.83 19.47 15.89
N PRO A 492 3.93 19.98 17.13
CA PRO A 492 3.82 21.42 17.36
C PRO A 492 4.86 22.12 16.49
N ASN A 493 4.43 23.03 15.61
CA ASN A 493 5.36 23.79 14.78
C ASN A 493 6.21 24.68 15.70
N PRO A 494 7.55 24.53 15.75
CA PRO A 494 8.38 25.36 16.62
C PRO A 494 8.26 26.85 16.30
N LYS A 495 7.82 27.20 15.08
CA LYS A 495 7.62 28.59 14.64
C LYS A 495 6.28 29.21 15.04
N SER A 496 5.36 28.49 15.68
CA SER A 496 4.08 29.04 16.15
C SER A 496 4.08 29.48 17.61
N GLN A 497 5.25 29.54 18.28
CA GLN A 497 5.41 30.03 19.65
C GLN A 497 6.20 31.35 19.72
N ILE A 498 6.01 32.26 18.77
CA ILE A 498 6.35 33.68 19.00
C ILE A 498 5.03 34.36 19.37
N PRO A 499 4.80 34.71 20.65
CA PRO A 499 3.70 35.59 20.99
C PRO A 499 3.97 36.93 20.30
N ASN A 500 2.96 37.46 19.60
CA ASN A 500 2.94 38.87 19.25
C ASN A 500 3.14 39.67 20.54
N LYS A 501 4.32 40.27 20.69
CA LYS A 501 4.51 41.37 21.64
C LYS A 501 3.80 42.57 21.05
N SER A 502 2.59 42.83 21.57
CA SER A 502 2.01 44.17 21.64
C SER A 502 2.81 45.03 22.60
#